data_AF-W6TGX7-F1
#
_entry.id   AF-W6TGX7-F1
#
_cell.length_a   1.000
_cell.length_b   1.000
_cell.length_c   1.000
_cell.angle_alpha   90.00
_cell.angle_beta   90.00
_cell.angle_gamma   90.00
#
_symmetry.space_group_name_H-M   'P 1'
#
loop_
_entity.id
_entity.type
_entity.pdbx_description
1 polymer ?
#
loop_
_entity_poly.entity_id
_entity_poly.type
_entity_poly.pdbx_seq_one_letter_code
_entity_poly.pdbx_strand_id
1 'polypeptide(L)'
;MDIYSSSIFKSLQREYKRDFGIDIASFIKPKSVVVDFKSFENKLLTKKQRKVLSDIEKNNQNKVILSGGIASGKTFLACYLFLKTLLKNRHLYRKGTNNFILGNSQKALEINVIEQFENLANMLKIPFVPNIQIRHILKLIL
;
A
#
# COMPACT_ATOMS: atom_id res chain seq x y z
N MET A 1 -10.06 4.49 -19.85
CA MET A 1 -11.23 3.61 -20.05
C MET A 1 -11.11 2.41 -19.12
N ASP A 2 -12.23 1.97 -18.54
CA ASP A 2 -12.30 0.71 -17.78
C ASP A 2 -12.75 -0.41 -18.73
N ILE A 3 -11.82 -1.30 -19.10
CA ILE A 3 -12.07 -2.40 -20.06
C ILE A 3 -13.23 -3.28 -19.59
N TYR A 4 -13.39 -3.45 -18.26
CA TYR A 4 -14.44 -4.26 -17.64
C TYR A 4 -15.84 -3.63 -17.76
N SER A 5 -15.92 -2.33 -18.05
CA SER A 5 -17.18 -1.62 -18.25
C SER A 5 -17.69 -1.71 -19.70
N SER A 6 -16.83 -2.12 -20.64
CA SER A 6 -17.15 -2.16 -22.08
C SER A 6 -18.25 -3.18 -22.41
N SER A 7 -19.06 -2.85 -23.42
CA SER A 7 -20.12 -3.73 -23.93
C SER A 7 -19.56 -5.05 -24.44
N ILE A 8 -18.42 -5.00 -25.13
CA ILE A 8 -17.71 -6.17 -25.66
C ILE A 8 -17.31 -7.12 -24.53
N PHE A 9 -16.65 -6.60 -23.48
CA PHE A 9 -16.24 -7.41 -22.34
C PHE A 9 -17.45 -8.08 -21.65
N LYS A 10 -18.53 -7.34 -21.44
CA LYS A 10 -19.77 -7.89 -20.84
C LYS A 10 -20.42 -8.96 -21.70
N SER A 11 -20.37 -8.83 -23.03
CA SER A 11 -20.91 -9.84 -23.95
C SER A 11 -20.13 -11.15 -23.84
N LEU A 12 -18.79 -11.06 -23.97
CA LEU A 12 -17.91 -12.23 -23.89
C LEU A 12 -17.96 -12.91 -22.52
N GLN A 13 -18.07 -12.11 -21.44
CA GLN A 13 -18.23 -12.65 -20.09
C GLN A 13 -19.52 -13.48 -19.94
N ARG A 14 -20.65 -13.03 -20.51
CA ARG A 14 -21.93 -13.77 -20.45
C ARG A 14 -21.86 -15.06 -21.26
N GLU A 15 -21.23 -15.00 -22.42
CA GLU A 15 -21.02 -16.16 -23.29
C GLU A 15 -20.19 -17.22 -22.59
N TYR A 16 -19.03 -16.84 -22.06
CA TYR A 16 -18.16 -17.74 -21.30
C TYR A 16 -18.87 -18.34 -20.07
N LYS A 17 -19.65 -17.53 -19.35
CA LYS A 17 -20.42 -18.02 -18.19
C LYS A 17 -21.49 -19.04 -18.59
N ARG A 18 -22.13 -18.88 -19.75
CA ARG A 18 -23.11 -19.82 -20.28
C ARG A 18 -22.46 -21.13 -20.69
N ASP A 19 -21.31 -21.07 -21.34
CA ASP A 19 -20.66 -22.24 -21.93
C ASP A 19 -19.92 -23.09 -20.87
N PHE A 20 -19.35 -22.43 -19.85
CA PHE A 20 -18.49 -23.10 -18.86
C PHE A 20 -19.04 -23.05 -17.43
N GLY A 21 -20.15 -22.34 -17.18
CA GLY A 21 -20.68 -22.13 -15.82
C GLY A 21 -19.80 -21.24 -14.93
N ILE A 22 -18.73 -20.65 -15.47
CA ILE A 22 -17.71 -19.90 -14.73
C ILE A 22 -17.90 -18.39 -14.97
N ASP A 23 -18.08 -17.62 -13.90
CA ASP A 23 -18.16 -16.15 -13.98
C ASP A 23 -16.76 -15.53 -13.88
N ILE A 24 -16.15 -15.16 -15.01
CA ILE A 24 -14.79 -14.56 -15.04
C ILE A 24 -14.71 -13.28 -14.19
N ALA A 25 -15.78 -12.49 -14.04
CA ALA A 25 -15.72 -11.29 -13.20
C ALA A 25 -15.54 -11.61 -11.71
N SER A 26 -15.86 -12.83 -11.27
CA SER A 26 -15.57 -13.28 -9.91
C SER A 26 -14.06 -13.35 -9.62
N PHE A 27 -13.23 -13.54 -10.65
CA PHE A 27 -11.77 -13.54 -10.56
C PHE A 27 -11.16 -12.15 -10.72
N ILE A 28 -11.91 -11.21 -11.33
CA ILE A 28 -11.45 -9.85 -11.63
C ILE A 28 -11.76 -8.89 -10.49
N LYS A 29 -12.85 -9.11 -9.74
CA LYS A 29 -13.11 -8.30 -8.55
C LYS A 29 -11.90 -8.40 -7.64
N PRO A 30 -11.24 -7.27 -7.29
CA PRO A 30 -10.19 -7.29 -6.29
C PRO A 30 -10.81 -7.94 -5.05
N LYS A 31 -10.31 -9.11 -4.65
CA LYS A 31 -10.71 -9.69 -3.38
C LYS A 31 -10.51 -8.59 -2.36
N SER A 32 -11.55 -8.25 -1.60
CA SER A 32 -11.42 -7.28 -0.52
C SER A 32 -10.32 -7.78 0.39
N VAL A 33 -9.14 -7.19 0.28
CA VAL A 33 -8.01 -7.56 1.13
C VAL A 33 -8.36 -7.02 2.51
N VAL A 34 -8.90 -7.88 3.36
CA VAL A 34 -9.15 -7.60 4.77
C VAL A 34 -7.86 -7.94 5.48
N VAL A 35 -7.10 -6.91 5.84
CA VAL A 35 -5.84 -7.07 6.57
C VAL A 35 -6.14 -7.03 8.07
N ASP A 36 -5.79 -8.10 8.78
CA ASP A 36 -5.83 -8.11 10.24
C ASP A 36 -4.59 -7.40 10.82
N PHE A 37 -4.67 -6.08 10.89
CA PHE A 37 -3.60 -5.25 11.45
C PHE A 37 -3.31 -5.59 12.91
N LYS A 38 -4.31 -5.94 13.71
CA LYS A 38 -4.12 -6.16 15.15
C LYS A 38 -3.30 -7.43 15.41
N SER A 39 -3.60 -8.51 14.69
CA SER A 39 -2.81 -9.75 14.75
C SER A 39 -1.39 -9.52 14.25
N PHE A 40 -1.23 -8.81 13.12
CA PHE A 40 0.08 -8.44 12.59
C PHE A 40 0.91 -7.64 13.61
N GLU A 41 0.34 -6.57 14.17
CA GLU A 41 1.02 -5.70 15.13
C GLU A 41 1.46 -6.46 16.38
N ASN A 42 0.60 -7.31 16.91
CA ASN A 42 0.92 -8.10 18.11
C ASN A 42 2.01 -9.14 17.87
N LYS A 43 2.07 -9.72 16.66
CA LYS A 43 3.04 -10.75 16.31
C LYS A 43 4.41 -10.18 15.93
N LEU A 44 4.44 -9.08 15.17
CA LEU A 44 5.65 -8.62 14.49
C LEU A 44 6.22 -7.31 15.06
N LEU A 45 5.44 -6.50 15.77
CA LEU A 45 5.93 -5.24 16.31
C LEU A 45 6.43 -5.37 17.74
N THR A 46 7.55 -4.70 18.00
CA THR A 46 8.08 -4.54 19.36
C THR A 46 7.10 -3.77 20.25
N LYS A 47 7.22 -3.94 21.58
CA LYS A 47 6.42 -3.18 22.56
C LYS A 47 6.53 -1.67 22.33
N LYS A 48 7.73 -1.16 22.00
CA LYS A 48 7.98 0.26 21.74
C LYS A 48 7.25 0.74 20.47
N GLN A 49 7.34 -0.01 19.37
CA GLN A 49 6.63 0.33 18.13
C GLN A 49 5.11 0.31 18.31
N ARG A 50 4.57 -0.68 19.03
CA ARG A 50 3.13 -0.72 19.35
C ARG A 50 2.66 0.47 20.19
N LYS A 51 3.48 0.89 21.17
CA LYS A 51 3.19 2.10 21.95
C LYS A 51 3.13 3.33 21.04
N VAL A 52 4.11 3.51 20.16
CA VAL A 52 4.14 4.61 19.18
C VAL A 52 2.87 4.61 18.32
N LEU A 53 2.45 3.45 17.80
CA LEU A 53 1.21 3.36 17.01
C LEU A 53 -0.03 3.72 17.83
N SER A 54 -0.13 3.23 19.07
CA SER A 54 -1.25 3.56 19.94
C SER A 54 -1.31 5.05 20.25
N ASP A 55 -0.17 5.69 20.46
CA ASP A 55 -0.09 7.13 20.73
C ASP A 55 -0.47 7.97 19.49
N ILE A 56 -0.10 7.53 18.28
CA ILE A 56 -0.52 8.16 17.02
C ILE A 56 -2.05 8.09 16.85
N GLU A 57 -2.63 6.89 17.04
CA GLU A 57 -4.07 6.68 16.86
C GLU A 57 -4.90 7.41 17.93
N LYS A 58 -4.50 7.34 19.21
CA LYS A 58 -5.22 8.01 20.31
C LYS A 58 -5.28 9.52 20.18
N ASN A 59 -4.20 10.11 19.67
CA ASN A 59 -4.07 11.57 19.59
C ASN A 59 -4.42 12.13 18.20
N ASN A 60 -4.94 11.29 17.29
CA ASN A 60 -5.26 11.65 15.91
C ASN A 60 -4.16 12.46 15.21
N GLN A 61 -2.91 11.97 15.31
CA GLN A 61 -1.75 12.72 14.84
C GLN A 61 -1.62 12.68 13.31
N ASN A 62 -1.61 13.86 12.70
CA ASN A 62 -1.50 14.02 11.25
C ASN A 62 -0.05 14.12 10.77
N LYS A 63 0.88 14.40 11.69
CA LYS A 63 2.31 14.56 11.42
C LYS A 63 3.10 13.74 12.44
N VAL A 64 3.97 12.86 11.95
CA VAL A 64 4.76 11.95 12.77
C VAL A 64 6.24 12.12 12.41
N ILE A 65 7.08 12.30 13.43
CA ILE A 65 8.54 12.33 13.28
C ILE A 65 9.10 11.12 14.05
N LEU A 66 9.74 10.21 13.33
CA LEU A 66 10.41 9.06 13.92
C LEU A 66 11.90 9.36 14.08
N SER A 67 12.31 9.65 15.32
CA SER A 67 13.71 9.91 15.68
C SER A 67 14.28 8.76 16.51
N GLY A 68 15.54 8.39 16.26
CA GLY A 68 16.22 7.31 16.99
C GLY A 68 17.44 6.76 16.25
N GLY A 69 18.21 5.90 16.91
CA GLY A 69 19.45 5.33 16.39
C GLY A 69 19.30 4.56 15.07
N ILE A 70 20.42 4.30 14.39
CA ILE A 70 20.46 3.48 13.17
C ILE A 70 19.89 2.07 13.47
N ALA A 71 19.27 1.43 12.47
CA ALA A 71 18.67 0.09 12.58
C ALA A 71 17.53 -0.08 13.62
N SER A 72 17.02 0.99 14.23
CA SER A 72 15.90 0.93 15.18
C SER A 72 14.51 0.67 14.56
N GLY A 73 14.45 0.29 13.27
CA GLY A 73 13.20 -0.06 12.60
C GLY A 73 12.30 1.14 12.25
N LYS A 74 12.86 2.36 12.16
CA LYS A 74 12.10 3.58 11.83
C LYS A 74 11.48 3.50 10.44
N THR A 75 12.28 3.14 9.44
CA THR A 75 11.82 3.01 8.05
C THR A 75 10.72 1.96 7.91
N PHE A 76 10.90 0.80 8.56
CA PHE A 76 9.88 -0.23 8.65
C PHE A 76 8.56 0.32 9.21
N LEU A 77 8.61 1.02 10.36
CA LEU A 77 7.40 1.54 11.00
C LEU A 77 6.72 2.64 10.15
N ALA A 78 7.50 3.51 9.52
CA ALA A 78 6.98 4.55 8.62
C ALA A 78 6.28 3.94 7.40
N CYS A 79 6.91 2.96 6.74
CA CYS A 79 6.32 2.26 5.60
C CYS A 79 5.05 1.51 6.00
N TYR A 80 5.07 0.84 7.16
CA TYR A 80 3.90 0.16 7.70
C TYR A 80 2.74 1.12 7.97
N LEU A 81 3.01 2.25 8.62
CA LEU A 81 1.98 3.25 8.93
C LEU A 81 1.38 3.83 7.64
N PHE A 82 2.22 4.09 6.64
CA PHE A 82 1.77 4.55 5.33
C PHE A 82 0.83 3.55 4.66
N LEU A 83 1.23 2.27 4.54
CA LEU A 83 0.38 1.22 3.98
C LEU A 83 -0.93 1.04 4.76
N LYS A 84 -0.85 1.00 6.10
CA LYS A 84 -2.03 0.90 6.98
C LYS A 84 -3.01 2.05 6.74
N THR A 85 -2.48 3.27 6.57
CA THR A 85 -3.29 4.47 6.32
C THR A 85 -3.96 4.42 4.96
N LEU A 86 -3.25 4.02 3.90
CA LEU A 86 -3.81 3.84 2.57
C LEU A 86 -4.93 2.78 2.57
N LEU A 87 -4.70 1.64 3.22
CA LEU A 87 -5.66 0.54 3.25
C LEU A 87 -6.91 0.88 4.08
N LYS A 88 -6.76 1.47 5.28
CA LYS A 88 -7.90 1.91 6.11
C LYS A 88 -8.74 2.97 5.40
N ASN A 89 -8.08 3.90 4.71
CA ASN A 89 -8.74 5.02 4.05
C ASN A 89 -8.99 4.76 2.55
N ARG A 90 -8.91 3.51 2.07
CA ARG A 90 -9.04 3.16 0.64
C ARG A 90 -10.30 3.70 -0.03
N HIS A 91 -11.36 3.88 0.74
CA HIS A 91 -12.65 4.42 0.29
C HIS A 91 -12.59 5.92 -0.03
N LEU A 92 -11.61 6.65 0.51
CA LEU A 92 -11.35 8.07 0.23
C LEU A 92 -10.48 8.26 -1.02
N TYR A 93 -9.71 7.24 -1.41
CA TYR A 93 -8.84 7.31 -2.59
C TYR A 93 -9.63 6.98 -3.85
N ARG A 94 -9.45 7.79 -4.90
CA ARG A 94 -9.99 7.52 -6.24
C ARG A 94 -8.87 6.98 -7.12
N LYS A 95 -9.26 6.35 -8.23
CA LYS A 95 -8.28 5.95 -9.27
C LYS A 95 -7.52 7.20 -9.73
N GLY A 96 -6.19 7.20 -9.57
CA GLY A 96 -5.32 8.34 -9.90
C GLY A 96 -4.96 9.26 -8.73
N THR A 97 -5.38 8.96 -7.49
CA THR A 97 -4.85 9.69 -6.32
C THR A 97 -3.37 9.36 -6.14
N ASN A 98 -2.54 10.41 -6.12
CA ASN A 98 -1.09 10.29 -6.01
C ASN A 98 -0.65 10.52 -4.57
N ASN A 99 0.37 9.78 -4.14
CA ASN A 99 1.09 10.02 -2.90
C ASN A 99 2.53 10.41 -3.24
N PHE A 100 3.09 11.36 -2.51
CA PHE A 100 4.47 11.78 -2.67
C PHE A 100 5.34 11.18 -1.58
N ILE A 101 6.45 10.57 -1.99
CA ILE A 101 7.48 10.05 -1.10
C ILE A 101 8.77 10.76 -1.49
N LEU A 102 9.42 11.38 -0.50
CA LEU A 102 10.65 12.12 -0.67
C LEU A 102 11.76 11.45 0.14
N GLY A 103 12.98 11.50 -0.38
CA GLY A 103 14.16 10.94 0.25
C GLY A 103 15.42 11.51 -0.37
N ASN A 104 16.57 11.15 0.20
CA ASN A 104 17.85 11.80 -0.12
C ASN A 104 18.32 11.55 -1.56
N SER A 105 17.96 10.41 -2.14
CA SER A 105 18.23 10.09 -3.54
C SER A 105 17.23 9.06 -4.04
N GLN A 106 17.09 8.95 -5.36
CA GLN A 106 16.25 7.93 -5.98
C GLN A 106 16.68 6.52 -5.56
N LYS A 107 17.98 6.21 -5.66
CA LYS A 107 18.53 4.90 -5.28
C LYS A 107 18.28 4.58 -3.81
N ALA A 108 18.37 5.59 -2.93
CA ALA A 108 18.07 5.41 -1.51
C ALA A 108 16.57 5.13 -1.27
N LEU A 109 15.67 5.72 -2.04
CA LEU A 109 14.24 5.44 -1.96
C LEU A 109 13.90 4.05 -2.48
N GLU A 110 14.49 3.64 -3.61
CA GLU A 110 14.29 2.30 -4.17
C GLU A 110 14.69 1.21 -3.17
N ILE A 111 15.92 1.29 -2.63
CA ILE A 111 16.44 0.30 -1.69
C ILE A 111 15.73 0.37 -0.34
N ASN A 112 15.62 1.55 0.27
CA ASN A 112 15.16 1.62 1.67
C ASN A 112 13.64 1.66 1.82
N VAL A 113 12.90 2.13 0.81
CA VAL A 113 11.46 2.39 0.91
C VAL A 113 10.67 1.45 0.02
N ILE A 114 11.01 1.31 -1.27
CA ILE A 114 10.26 0.44 -2.18
C ILE A 114 10.43 -1.03 -1.79
N GLU A 115 11.65 -1.50 -1.56
CA GLU A 115 11.91 -2.85 -1.06
C GLU A 115 11.20 -3.11 0.29
N GLN A 116 11.16 -2.10 1.16
CA GLN A 116 10.49 -2.21 2.44
C GLN A 116 8.96 -2.29 2.29
N PHE A 117 8.36 -1.60 1.31
CA PHE A 117 6.95 -1.76 0.98
C PHE A 117 6.64 -3.13 0.42
N GLU A 118 7.47 -3.66 -0.47
CA GLU A 118 7.30 -4.99 -1.03
C GLU A 118 7.35 -6.05 0.08
N ASN A 119 8.35 -5.98 0.96
CA ASN A 119 8.47 -6.86 2.11
C ASN A 119 7.25 -6.79 3.04
N LEU A 120 6.80 -5.59 3.38
CA LEU A 120 5.61 -5.41 4.21
C LEU A 120 4.34 -5.90 3.53
N ALA A 121 4.21 -5.65 2.22
CA ALA A 121 3.07 -6.10 1.46
C ALA A 121 2.96 -7.63 1.45
N ASN A 122 4.10 -8.31 1.24
CA ASN A 122 4.19 -9.76 1.32
C ASN A 122 3.82 -10.28 2.72
N MET A 123 4.32 -9.65 3.78
CA MET A 123 3.97 -10.01 5.16
C MET A 123 2.47 -9.79 5.47
N LEU A 124 1.87 -8.75 4.91
CA LEU A 124 0.43 -8.43 5.04
C LEU A 124 -0.44 -9.23 4.06
N LYS A 125 0.17 -10.05 3.19
CA LYS A 125 -0.48 -10.81 2.13
C LYS A 125 -1.32 -9.94 1.19
N ILE A 126 -0.84 -8.73 0.91
CA ILE A 126 -1.48 -7.81 -0.03
C ILE A 126 -0.73 -7.88 -1.37
N PRO A 127 -1.44 -7.94 -2.51
CA PRO A 127 -0.78 -7.82 -3.81
C PRO A 127 -0.09 -6.46 -3.92
N PHE A 128 1.19 -6.47 -4.26
CA PHE A 128 1.98 -5.27 -4.49
C PHE A 128 2.70 -5.41 -5.82
N VAL A 129 2.43 -4.48 -6.71
CA VAL A 129 3.10 -4.40 -8.01
C VAL A 129 3.79 -3.04 -8.05
N PRO A 130 5.12 -2.99 -7.87
CA PRO A 130 5.83 -1.74 -8.00
C PRO A 130 5.76 -1.31 -9.47
N ASN A 131 4.95 -0.30 -9.76
CA ASN A 131 4.97 0.37 -11.07
C ASN A 131 5.77 1.65 -10.93
N ILE A 132 7.07 1.53 -11.17
CA ILE A 132 8.03 2.62 -11.00
C ILE A 132 7.97 3.50 -12.25
N GLN A 133 7.14 4.55 -12.21
CA GLN A 133 7.21 5.65 -13.19
C GLN A 133 8.13 6.74 -12.65
N ILE A 134 9.41 6.67 -13.00
CA ILE A 134 10.44 7.62 -12.56
C ILE A 134 10.22 8.95 -13.28
N ARG A 135 9.92 10.01 -12.52
CA ARG A 135 10.05 11.38 -13.01
C ARG A 135 11.05 12.10 -12.12
N HIS A 136 12.18 12.49 -12.71
CA HIS A 136 13.11 13.42 -12.08
C HIS A 136 12.37 14.74 -11.81
N ILE A 137 12.18 15.09 -10.54
CA ILE A 137 12.08 16.49 -10.14
C ILE A 137 13.43 16.83 -9.52
N LEU A 138 14.42 17.01 -10.39
CA LEU A 138 15.59 17.83 -10.06
C LEU A 138 15.08 19.26 -9.97
N LYS A 139 14.72 19.71 -8.76
CA LYS A 139 14.76 21.15 -8.48
C LYS A 139 16.08 21.44 -7.79
N LEU A 140 16.99 22.02 -8.59
CA LEU A 140 17.98 22.96 -8.12
C LEU A 140 17.35 23.85 -7.04
N ILE A 141 17.93 23.84 -5.85
CA ILE A 141 17.97 25.04 -5.02
C ILE A 141 19.44 25.16 -4.62
N LEU A 142 20.06 26.19 -5.19
CA LEU A 142 21.32 26.80 -4.77
C LEU A 142 21.30 27.12 -3.27
#